data_AF-A0A7V3L2E6-F1
#
_entry.id   AF-A0A7V3L2E6-F1
#
_cell.length_a   1.000
_cell.length_b   1.000
_cell.length_c   1.000
_cell.angle_alpha   90.00
_cell.angle_beta   90.00
_cell.angle_gamma   90.00
#
_symmetry.space_group_name_H-M   'P 1'
#
loop_
_entity.id
_entity.type
_entity.pdbx_description
1 polymer ?
#
loop_
_entity_poly.entity_id
_entity_poly.type
_entity_poly.pdbx_seq_one_letter_code
_entity_poly.pdbx_strand_id
1 'polypeptide(L)'
;MVTKMSTKQVVSMTKGYILALLLLLVATVWTFVLGSRSVSPGDRSPVRVVVPNGASAKEIARILRDRNVIRSPFVFVLTCRLSGKTGKLKPGVYEFNRAMAVPAIIRSLVRGEALEAWITIPEGYTIRQIADILEARGITDSDVFVRIGVAGAASFSQYSFLCGTSLEGYLFPDTYLMARGIQPELVIEKMLDTFERKV
;
A
#
# COMPACT_ATOMS: atom_id res chain seq x y z
N MET A 1 -0.94 25.02 -61.23
CA MET A 1 -2.39 25.28 -61.14
C MET A 1 -2.80 25.00 -59.69
N VAL A 2 -2.90 26.02 -58.85
CA VAL A 2 -3.23 25.87 -57.41
C VAL A 2 -4.74 25.94 -57.27
N THR A 3 -5.37 24.82 -56.93
CA THR A 3 -6.82 24.72 -56.73
C THR A 3 -7.22 25.54 -55.50
N LYS A 4 -7.77 26.75 -55.70
CA LYS A 4 -8.36 27.56 -54.61
C LYS A 4 -9.60 26.84 -54.08
N MET A 5 -9.49 26.22 -52.91
CA MET A 5 -10.62 25.63 -52.22
C MET A 5 -11.62 26.71 -51.79
N SER A 6 -12.91 26.45 -51.98
CA SER A 6 -13.98 27.35 -51.54
C SER A 6 -14.05 27.42 -50.02
N THR A 7 -14.31 28.60 -49.46
CA THR A 7 -14.49 28.83 -48.02
C THR A 7 -15.52 27.88 -47.40
N LYS A 8 -16.56 27.52 -48.15
CA LYS A 8 -17.58 26.53 -47.71
C LYS A 8 -17.01 25.11 -47.58
N GLN A 9 -16.11 24.70 -48.48
CA GLN A 9 -15.45 23.39 -48.43
C GLN A 9 -14.48 23.31 -47.24
N VAL A 10 -13.71 24.36 -47.00
CA VAL A 10 -12.79 24.44 -45.84
C VAL A 10 -13.57 24.35 -44.51
N VAL A 11 -14.69 25.08 -44.40
CA VAL A 11 -15.56 25.04 -43.19
C VAL A 11 -16.24 23.69 -42.98
N SER A 12 -16.62 22.98 -44.05
CA SER A 12 -17.19 21.63 -43.95
C SER A 12 -16.16 20.61 -43.46
N MET A 13 -14.92 20.69 -43.96
CA MET A 13 -13.83 19.81 -43.53
C MET A 13 -13.44 20.05 -42.07
N THR A 14 -13.31 21.31 -41.63
CA THR A 14 -12.96 21.62 -40.23
C THR A 14 -14.02 21.14 -39.25
N LYS A 15 -15.31 21.26 -39.57
CA LYS A 15 -16.40 20.67 -38.77
C LYS A 15 -16.29 19.16 -38.66
N GLY A 16 -15.95 18.48 -39.76
CA GLY A 16 -15.70 17.03 -39.76
C GLY A 16 -14.53 16.63 -38.84
N TYR A 17 -13.41 17.36 -38.90
CA TYR A 17 -12.27 17.12 -38.02
C TYR A 17 -12.60 17.37 -36.54
N ILE A 18 -13.30 18.45 -36.21
CA ILE A 18 -13.71 18.75 -34.83
C ILE A 18 -14.63 17.64 -34.31
N LEU A 19 -15.59 17.18 -35.11
CA LEU A 19 -16.49 16.09 -34.72
C LEU A 19 -15.71 14.78 -34.49
N ALA A 20 -14.77 14.44 -35.37
CA ALA A 20 -13.93 13.24 -35.21
C ALA A 20 -13.07 13.30 -33.92
N LEU A 21 -12.46 14.47 -33.62
CA LEU A 21 -11.71 14.67 -32.39
C LEU A 21 -12.58 14.57 -31.14
N LEU A 22 -13.81 15.10 -31.19
CA LEU A 22 -14.77 14.96 -30.08
C LEU A 22 -15.18 13.51 -29.86
N LEU A 23 -15.46 12.75 -30.92
CA LEU A 23 -15.81 11.33 -30.80
C LEU A 23 -14.63 10.52 -30.24
N LEU A 24 -13.41 10.82 -30.67
CA LEU A 24 -12.20 10.19 -30.14
C LEU A 24 -12.02 10.50 -28.64
N LEU A 25 -12.25 11.75 -28.24
CA LEU A 25 -12.19 12.16 -26.85
C LEU A 25 -13.24 11.42 -26.00
N VAL A 26 -14.49 11.37 -26.48
CA VAL A 26 -15.59 10.66 -25.79
C VAL A 26 -15.26 9.17 -25.65
N ALA A 27 -14.78 8.51 -26.69
CA ALA A 27 -14.37 7.10 -26.63
C ALA A 27 -13.23 6.87 -25.63
N THR A 28 -12.25 7.79 -25.58
CA THR A 28 -11.13 7.72 -24.63
C THR A 28 -11.61 7.89 -23.18
N VAL A 29 -12.49 8.86 -22.92
CA VAL A 29 -13.07 9.07 -21.59
C VAL A 29 -13.93 7.87 -21.19
N TRP A 30 -14.73 7.34 -22.11
CA TRP A 30 -15.60 6.18 -21.87
C TRP A 30 -14.81 4.95 -21.45
N THR A 31 -13.74 4.62 -22.20
CA THR A 31 -12.86 3.48 -21.87
C THR A 31 -12.15 3.67 -20.54
N PHE A 32 -11.69 4.89 -20.22
CA PHE A 32 -11.09 5.21 -18.92
C PHE A 32 -12.07 5.02 -17.76
N VAL A 33 -13.32 5.47 -17.90
CA VAL A 33 -14.37 5.29 -16.89
C VAL A 33 -14.66 3.80 -16.68
N LEU A 34 -14.79 3.02 -17.76
CA LEU A 34 -15.01 1.57 -17.69
C LEU A 34 -13.89 0.81 -16.97
N GLY A 35 -12.64 1.19 -17.21
CA GLY A 35 -11.49 0.61 -16.55
C GLY A 35 -11.29 1.06 -15.10
N SER A 36 -11.91 2.16 -14.70
CA SER A 36 -11.87 2.68 -13.32
C SER A 36 -12.92 2.05 -12.41
N ARG A 37 -13.94 1.42 -13.01
CA ARG A 37 -14.99 0.69 -12.28
C ARG A 37 -14.45 -0.60 -11.66
N SER A 38 -15.23 -1.12 -10.72
CA SER A 38 -14.95 -2.39 -10.07
C SER A 38 -14.95 -3.56 -11.04
N VAL A 39 -14.20 -4.61 -10.72
CA VAL A 39 -14.12 -5.83 -11.53
C VAL A 39 -15.49 -6.50 -11.56
N SER A 40 -16.07 -6.76 -10.38
CA SER A 40 -17.36 -7.40 -10.19
C SER A 40 -18.13 -6.70 -9.06
N PRO A 41 -19.13 -5.85 -9.38
CA PRO A 41 -19.87 -5.08 -8.37
C PRO A 41 -20.59 -5.92 -7.30
N GLY A 42 -20.95 -7.18 -7.62
CA GLY A 42 -21.63 -8.10 -6.70
C GLY A 42 -20.68 -8.95 -5.84
N ASP A 43 -19.40 -9.01 -6.19
CA ASP A 43 -18.43 -9.85 -5.49
C ASP A 43 -17.67 -9.05 -4.42
N ARG A 44 -18.11 -9.27 -3.18
CA ARG A 44 -17.51 -8.68 -1.97
C ARG A 44 -16.57 -9.63 -1.24
N SER A 45 -16.19 -10.76 -1.85
CA SER A 45 -15.23 -11.68 -1.24
C SER A 45 -13.88 -10.97 -0.98
N PRO A 46 -13.29 -11.17 0.21
CA PRO A 46 -12.02 -10.54 0.55
C PRO A 46 -10.89 -11.15 -0.28
N VAL A 47 -10.03 -10.30 -0.81
CA VAL A 47 -8.83 -10.65 -1.57
C VAL A 47 -7.65 -9.98 -0.89
N ARG A 48 -6.79 -10.79 -0.27
CA ARG A 48 -5.55 -10.32 0.34
C ARG A 48 -4.49 -10.06 -0.72
N VAL A 49 -3.90 -8.87 -0.67
CA VAL A 49 -2.86 -8.42 -1.59
C VAL A 49 -1.67 -7.90 -0.80
N VAL A 50 -0.50 -8.48 -1.06
CA VAL A 50 0.77 -8.02 -0.51
C VAL A 50 1.32 -6.92 -1.41
N VAL A 51 1.55 -5.74 -0.84
CA VAL A 51 2.25 -4.62 -1.48
C VAL A 51 3.66 -4.58 -0.91
N PRO A 52 4.69 -4.97 -1.70
CA PRO A 52 6.08 -4.97 -1.23
C PRO A 52 6.56 -3.56 -0.87
N ASN A 53 7.50 -3.49 0.08
CA ASN A 53 8.21 -2.26 0.35
C ASN A 53 9.00 -1.81 -0.89
N GLY A 54 8.98 -0.50 -1.19
CA GLY A 54 9.64 0.06 -2.37
C GLY A 54 8.94 -0.19 -3.73
N ALA A 55 7.81 -0.91 -3.76
CA ALA A 55 7.11 -1.21 -5.01
C ALA A 55 6.61 0.06 -5.71
N SER A 56 6.88 0.16 -7.02
CA SER A 56 6.36 1.23 -7.87
C SER A 56 4.86 1.09 -8.13
N ALA A 57 4.17 2.19 -8.47
CA ALA A 57 2.75 2.14 -8.84
C ALA A 57 2.46 1.16 -9.99
N LYS A 58 3.42 0.93 -10.89
CA LYS A 58 3.29 -0.03 -12.01
C LYS A 58 3.33 -1.47 -11.53
N GLU A 59 4.20 -1.79 -10.57
CA GLU A 59 4.28 -3.13 -9.97
C GLU A 59 3.04 -3.41 -9.13
N ILE A 60 2.60 -2.45 -8.32
CA ILE A 60 1.36 -2.55 -7.54
C ILE A 60 0.17 -2.82 -8.46
N ALA A 61 0.05 -2.07 -9.57
CA ALA A 61 -1.00 -2.27 -10.55
C ALA A 61 -0.98 -3.69 -11.16
N ARG A 62 0.21 -4.24 -11.41
CA ARG A 62 0.37 -5.61 -11.91
C ARG A 62 -0.13 -6.63 -10.88
N ILE A 63 0.32 -6.51 -9.63
CA ILE A 63 -0.09 -7.39 -8.52
C ILE A 63 -1.61 -7.35 -8.33
N LEU A 64 -2.21 -6.15 -8.33
CA LEU A 64 -3.66 -5.98 -8.18
C LEU A 64 -4.44 -6.63 -9.32
N ARG A 65 -3.94 -6.54 -10.56
CA ARG A 65 -4.55 -7.22 -11.71
C ARG A 65 -4.41 -8.74 -11.59
N ASP A 66 -3.25 -9.25 -11.19
CA ASP A 66 -2.99 -10.69 -11.06
C ASP A 66 -3.87 -11.34 -10.00
N ARG A 67 -4.24 -10.57 -8.96
CA ARG A 67 -5.23 -10.96 -7.94
C ARG A 67 -6.68 -10.66 -8.34
N ASN A 68 -6.91 -10.18 -9.56
CA ASN A 68 -8.21 -9.82 -10.12
C ASN A 68 -8.98 -8.78 -9.27
N VAL A 69 -8.25 -7.82 -8.69
CA VAL A 69 -8.78 -6.70 -7.88
C VAL A 69 -9.04 -5.46 -8.74
N ILE A 70 -8.28 -5.27 -9.82
CA ILE A 70 -8.49 -4.20 -10.80
C ILE A 70 -8.61 -4.77 -12.22
N ARG A 71 -9.33 -4.05 -13.09
CA ARG A 71 -9.48 -4.42 -14.51
C ARG A 71 -8.28 -4.04 -15.36
N SER A 72 -7.73 -2.84 -15.14
CA SER A 72 -6.68 -2.28 -16.00
C SER A 72 -5.55 -1.69 -15.16
N PRO A 73 -4.33 -2.27 -15.26
CA PRO A 73 -3.14 -1.69 -14.65
C PRO A 73 -2.86 -0.26 -15.15
N PHE A 74 -3.14 0.00 -16.44
CA PHE A 74 -2.91 1.31 -17.04
C PHE A 74 -3.80 2.38 -16.40
N VAL A 75 -5.09 2.09 -16.22
CA VAL A 75 -6.03 3.03 -15.58
C VAL A 75 -5.62 3.29 -14.14
N PHE A 76 -5.17 2.28 -13.40
CA PHE A 76 -4.65 2.48 -12.04
C PHE A 76 -3.45 3.43 -12.02
N VAL A 77 -2.43 3.17 -12.84
CA VAL A 77 -1.21 4.00 -12.90
C VAL A 77 -1.54 5.42 -13.35
N LEU A 78 -2.37 5.58 -14.37
CA LEU A 78 -2.80 6.88 -14.86
C LEU A 78 -3.57 7.64 -13.78
N THR A 79 -4.48 6.98 -13.06
CA THR A 79 -5.22 7.58 -11.93
C THR A 79 -4.28 8.03 -10.83
N CYS A 80 -3.27 7.23 -10.46
CA CYS A 80 -2.24 7.61 -9.50
C CYS A 80 -1.45 8.85 -9.94
N ARG A 81 -1.11 8.95 -11.24
CA ARG A 81 -0.38 10.10 -11.81
C ARG A 81 -1.24 11.36 -11.80
N LEU A 82 -2.45 11.29 -12.35
CA LEU A 82 -3.37 12.44 -12.43
C LEU A 82 -3.76 12.97 -11.05
N SER A 83 -3.81 12.11 -10.03
CA SER A 83 -4.11 12.51 -8.65
C SER A 83 -2.89 12.89 -7.80
N GLY A 84 -1.67 12.85 -8.36
CA GLY A 84 -0.43 13.16 -7.63
C GLY A 84 -0.12 12.17 -6.49
N LYS A 85 -0.56 10.92 -6.62
CA LYS A 85 -0.47 9.86 -5.59
C LYS A 85 0.55 8.76 -5.90
N THR A 86 1.24 8.82 -7.04
CA THR A 86 2.19 7.78 -7.50
C THR A 86 3.20 7.36 -6.43
N GLY A 87 3.80 8.30 -5.70
CA GLY A 87 4.79 8.03 -4.63
C GLY A 87 4.21 7.97 -3.21
N LYS A 88 2.89 7.97 -3.07
CA LYS A 88 2.20 8.01 -1.76
C LYS A 88 1.59 6.67 -1.37
N LEU A 89 1.72 5.65 -2.22
CA LEU A 89 1.20 4.30 -1.97
C LEU A 89 2.03 3.65 -0.86
N LYS A 90 1.38 3.22 0.22
CA LYS A 90 2.05 2.63 1.38
C LYS A 90 2.18 1.12 1.20
N PRO A 91 3.32 0.53 1.56
CA PRO A 91 3.49 -0.92 1.52
C PRO A 91 2.75 -1.59 2.67
N GLY A 92 2.45 -2.88 2.53
CA GLY A 92 1.71 -3.65 3.52
C GLY A 92 0.83 -4.73 2.92
N VAL A 93 0.14 -5.49 3.78
CA VAL A 93 -0.86 -6.47 3.36
C VAL A 93 -2.23 -5.82 3.44
N TYR A 94 -2.91 -5.71 2.31
CA TYR A 94 -4.24 -5.11 2.21
C TYR A 94 -5.29 -6.17 1.95
N GLU A 95 -6.49 -5.91 2.44
CA GLU A 95 -7.68 -6.67 2.08
C GLU A 95 -8.58 -5.81 1.20
N PHE A 96 -8.77 -6.23 -0.04
CA PHE A 96 -9.65 -5.60 -1.00
C PHE A 96 -10.80 -6.53 -1.36
N ASN A 97 -11.74 -6.05 -2.16
CA ASN A 97 -12.71 -6.91 -2.83
C ASN A 97 -12.93 -6.46 -4.28
N ARG A 98 -13.48 -7.35 -5.09
CA ARG A 98 -13.68 -7.11 -6.53
C ARG A 98 -14.76 -6.08 -6.84
N ALA A 99 -15.57 -5.69 -5.86
CA ALA A 99 -16.55 -4.61 -5.94
C ALA A 99 -15.95 -3.21 -5.71
N MET A 100 -14.69 -3.11 -5.29
CA MET A 100 -14.01 -1.81 -5.12
C MET A 100 -13.61 -1.19 -6.46
N ALA A 101 -13.84 0.10 -6.61
CA ALA A 101 -13.36 0.88 -7.75
C ALA A 101 -11.90 1.32 -7.55
N VAL A 102 -11.20 1.56 -8.66
CA VAL A 102 -9.78 1.96 -8.66
C VAL A 102 -9.50 3.17 -7.74
N PRO A 103 -10.31 4.25 -7.75
CA PRO A 103 -10.07 5.38 -6.84
C PRO A 103 -10.18 5.01 -5.36
N ALA A 104 -11.04 4.06 -4.99
CA ALA A 104 -11.18 3.60 -3.61
C ALA A 104 -9.96 2.78 -3.16
N ILE A 105 -9.48 1.88 -4.03
CA ILE A 105 -8.26 1.10 -3.80
C ILE A 105 -7.06 2.05 -3.62
N ILE A 106 -6.90 3.04 -4.50
CA ILE A 106 -5.82 4.03 -4.39
C ILE A 106 -5.93 4.82 -3.07
N ARG A 107 -7.14 5.21 -2.65
CA ARG A 107 -7.31 5.90 -1.36
C ARG A 107 -6.86 5.04 -0.18
N SER A 108 -7.26 3.77 -0.15
CA SER A 108 -6.86 2.82 0.89
C SER A 108 -5.35 2.63 0.95
N LEU A 109 -4.70 2.45 -0.22
CA LEU A 109 -3.24 2.37 -0.34
C LEU A 109 -2.52 3.64 0.13
N VAL A 110 -3.07 4.82 -0.16
CA VAL A 110 -2.44 6.10 0.24
C VAL A 110 -2.60 6.37 1.73
N ARG A 111 -3.76 6.05 2.30
CA ARG A 111 -4.00 6.15 3.74
C ARG A 111 -3.23 5.09 4.53
N GLY A 112 -2.75 4.05 3.84
CA GLY A 112 -2.07 2.94 4.47
C GLY A 112 -3.01 2.11 5.32
N GLU A 113 -4.26 1.87 4.87
CA GLU A 113 -5.29 1.05 5.51
C GLU A 113 -4.98 -0.47 5.40
N ALA A 114 -3.70 -0.86 5.52
CA ALA A 114 -3.23 -2.23 5.50
C ALA A 114 -3.58 -3.00 6.80
N LEU A 115 -3.88 -4.29 6.68
CA LEU A 115 -3.99 -5.22 7.82
C LEU A 115 -2.63 -5.41 8.50
N GLU A 116 -1.57 -5.50 7.69
CA GLU A 116 -0.19 -5.60 8.15
C GLU A 116 0.65 -4.51 7.50
N ALA A 117 1.52 -3.87 8.26
CA ALA A 117 2.38 -2.77 7.79
C ALA A 117 3.85 -3.11 8.00
N TRP A 118 4.69 -2.63 7.07
CA TRP A 118 6.14 -2.67 7.24
C TRP A 118 6.57 -1.55 8.20
N ILE A 119 7.25 -1.94 9.28
CA ILE A 119 7.73 -1.06 10.35
C ILE A 119 9.23 -1.24 10.46
N THR A 120 9.96 -0.15 10.27
CA THR A 120 11.42 -0.14 10.41
C THR A 120 11.77 0.36 11.81
N ILE A 121 12.53 -0.45 12.54
CA ILE A 121 13.10 -0.12 13.83
C ILE A 121 14.59 0.20 13.62
N PRO A 122 15.02 1.45 13.80
CA PRO A 122 16.42 1.82 13.59
C PRO A 122 17.33 1.29 14.70
N GLU A 123 18.61 1.17 14.39
CA GLU A 123 19.65 0.82 15.36
C GLU A 123 19.78 1.89 16.46
N GLY A 124 20.18 1.45 17.66
CA GLY A 124 20.38 2.32 18.82
C GLY A 124 19.09 2.86 19.46
N TYR A 125 17.92 2.39 19.03
CA TYR A 125 16.65 2.77 19.64
C TYR A 125 16.42 2.02 20.95
N THR A 126 16.00 2.78 21.96
CA THR A 126 15.58 2.22 23.26
C THR A 126 14.21 1.56 23.16
N ILE A 127 13.85 0.70 24.12
CA ILE A 127 12.50 0.10 24.20
C ILE A 127 11.40 1.16 24.09
N ARG A 128 11.55 2.30 24.76
CA ARG A 128 10.54 3.38 24.73
C ARG A 128 10.41 3.99 23.34
N GLN A 129 11.51 4.28 22.66
CA GLN A 129 11.47 4.82 21.30
C GLN A 129 10.89 3.81 20.30
N ILE A 130 11.14 2.51 20.50
CA ILE A 130 10.50 1.45 19.71
C ILE A 130 8.99 1.47 19.94
N ALA A 131 8.55 1.53 21.20
CA ALA A 131 7.14 1.56 21.57
C ALA A 131 6.41 2.76 20.95
N ASP A 132 7.02 3.94 20.97
CA ASP A 132 6.47 5.16 20.35
C ASP A 132 6.27 4.99 18.83
N ILE A 133 7.22 4.34 18.13
CA ILE A 133 7.07 4.03 16.70
C ILE A 133 5.89 3.07 16.48
N LEU A 134 5.79 2.02 17.29
CA LEU A 134 4.77 0.98 17.15
C LEU A 134 3.37 1.55 17.40
N GLU A 135 3.19 2.35 18.43
CA GLU A 135 1.92 3.00 18.76
C GLU A 135 1.51 4.03 17.71
N ALA A 136 2.43 4.88 17.25
CA ALA A 136 2.15 5.85 16.19
C ALA A 136 1.69 5.19 14.88
N ARG A 137 1.98 3.90 14.71
CA ARG A 137 1.58 3.08 13.56
C ARG A 137 0.39 2.16 13.85
N GLY A 138 -0.16 2.20 15.07
CA GLY A 138 -1.29 1.38 15.51
C GLY A 138 -0.97 -0.11 15.57
N ILE A 139 0.29 -0.46 15.82
CA ILE A 139 0.76 -1.85 15.88
C ILE A 139 0.42 -2.48 17.21
N THR A 140 0.80 -1.84 18.31
CA THR A 140 0.57 -2.32 19.68
C THR A 140 0.49 -1.14 20.64
N ASP A 141 -0.02 -1.40 21.85
CA ASP A 141 -0.03 -0.47 22.97
C ASP A 141 1.39 -0.18 23.48
N SER A 142 1.76 1.10 23.58
CA SER A 142 3.11 1.52 23.96
C SER A 142 3.43 1.17 25.42
N ASP A 143 2.52 1.45 26.34
CA ASP A 143 2.75 1.29 27.78
C ASP A 143 2.89 -0.18 28.18
N VAL A 144 2.07 -1.06 27.59
CA VAL A 144 2.17 -2.50 27.79
C VAL A 144 3.49 -3.02 27.19
N PHE A 145 3.84 -2.60 25.97
CA PHE A 145 5.10 -3.00 25.34
C PHE A 145 6.32 -2.59 26.17
N VAL A 146 6.38 -1.34 26.65
CA VAL A 146 7.47 -0.85 27.51
C VAL A 146 7.54 -1.64 28.81
N ARG A 147 6.40 -1.91 29.46
CA ARG A 147 6.36 -2.66 30.72
C ARG A 147 6.96 -4.06 30.54
N ILE A 148 6.59 -4.76 29.47
CA ILE A 148 7.12 -6.09 29.15
C ILE A 148 8.60 -5.99 28.77
N GLY A 149 8.98 -4.99 27.97
CA GLY A 149 10.36 -4.74 27.59
C GLY A 149 11.29 -4.54 28.79
N VAL A 150 10.90 -3.74 29.78
CA VAL A 150 11.78 -3.34 30.89
C VAL A 150 11.92 -4.41 31.97
N ALA A 151 10.88 -5.22 32.21
CA ALA A 151 10.84 -6.15 33.34
C ALA A 151 10.40 -7.58 32.98
N GLY A 152 10.04 -7.83 31.73
CA GLY A 152 9.42 -9.09 31.29
C GLY A 152 10.37 -10.13 30.73
N ALA A 153 11.70 -9.96 30.82
CA ALA A 153 12.65 -10.90 30.21
C ALA A 153 12.45 -12.35 30.69
N ALA A 154 12.05 -12.55 31.96
CA ALA A 154 11.73 -13.87 32.51
C ALA A 154 10.59 -14.59 31.77
N SER A 155 9.63 -13.84 31.20
CA SER A 155 8.53 -14.40 30.39
C SER A 155 9.00 -14.95 29.04
N PHE A 156 10.24 -14.65 28.64
CA PHE A 156 10.85 -15.08 27.38
C PHE A 156 12.03 -16.03 27.62
N SER A 157 11.97 -16.82 28.70
CA SER A 157 13.04 -17.74 29.11
C SER A 157 13.44 -18.81 28.08
N GLN A 158 12.64 -18.99 27.01
CA GLN A 158 13.02 -19.83 25.88
C GLN A 158 14.25 -19.32 25.11
N TYR A 159 14.55 -18.02 25.18
CA TYR A 159 15.72 -17.43 24.51
C TYR A 159 16.93 -17.44 25.44
N SER A 160 17.87 -18.35 25.20
CA SER A 160 19.01 -18.59 26.11
C SER A 160 20.01 -17.43 26.21
N PHE A 161 19.99 -16.49 25.26
CA PHE A 161 20.89 -15.33 25.25
C PHE A 161 20.43 -14.20 26.19
N LEU A 162 19.19 -14.24 26.68
CA LEU A 162 18.67 -13.20 27.56
C LEU A 162 19.35 -13.23 28.93
N CYS A 163 20.01 -12.13 29.27
CA CYS A 163 20.60 -11.91 30.58
C CYS A 163 19.96 -10.71 31.27
N GLY A 164 19.50 -10.90 32.51
CA GLY A 164 18.89 -9.85 33.34
C GLY A 164 17.37 -9.82 33.27
N THR A 165 16.77 -8.69 33.68
CA THR A 165 15.31 -8.52 33.76
C THR A 165 14.71 -7.75 32.58
N SER A 166 15.55 -7.00 31.86
CA SER A 166 15.15 -6.14 30.74
C SER A 166 15.52 -6.76 29.40
N LEU A 167 14.74 -6.44 28.38
CA LEU A 167 14.96 -6.75 26.98
C LEU A 167 15.70 -5.63 26.22
N GLU A 168 16.15 -4.60 26.93
CA GLU A 168 16.95 -3.51 26.36
C GLU A 168 18.22 -4.08 25.72
N GLY A 169 18.49 -3.72 24.46
CA GLY A 169 19.61 -4.26 23.69
C GLY A 169 19.36 -5.62 23.01
N TYR A 170 18.27 -6.32 23.34
CA TYR A 170 17.89 -7.60 22.71
C TYR A 170 16.82 -7.46 21.63
N LEU A 171 16.05 -6.37 21.66
CA LEU A 171 15.04 -6.08 20.63
C LEU A 171 15.75 -5.67 19.32
N PHE A 172 15.93 -6.63 18.42
CA PHE A 172 16.79 -6.46 17.25
C PHE A 172 16.28 -5.37 16.28
N PRO A 173 17.15 -4.48 15.77
CA PRO A 173 16.79 -3.47 14.79
C PRO A 173 16.63 -4.09 13.40
N ASP A 174 15.42 -3.99 12.82
CA ASP A 174 15.13 -4.49 11.47
C ASP A 174 13.84 -3.84 10.91
N THR A 175 13.49 -4.19 9.67
CA THR A 175 12.20 -3.89 9.08
C THR A 175 11.27 -5.10 9.14
N TYR A 176 10.23 -4.98 9.96
CA TYR A 176 9.28 -6.04 10.27
C TYR A 176 7.94 -5.80 9.59
N LEU A 177 7.35 -6.86 9.04
CA LEU A 177 5.93 -6.85 8.65
C LEU A 177 5.09 -7.21 9.89
N MET A 178 4.29 -6.29 10.40
CA MET A 178 3.51 -6.49 11.63
C MET A 178 2.03 -6.20 11.41
N ALA A 179 1.17 -7.04 11.98
CA ALA A 179 -0.28 -6.81 11.99
C ALA A 179 -0.62 -5.61 12.90
N ARG A 180 -1.69 -4.88 12.56
CA ARG A 180 -2.22 -3.84 13.45
C ARG A 180 -2.98 -4.42 14.63
N GLY A 181 -2.79 -3.83 15.80
CA GLY A 181 -3.37 -4.31 17.06
C GLY A 181 -2.86 -5.70 17.47
N ILE A 182 -1.66 -6.08 17.02
CA ILE A 182 -1.03 -7.32 17.47
C ILE A 182 -0.63 -7.19 18.94
N GLN A 183 -0.65 -8.31 19.68
CA GLN A 183 -0.24 -8.31 21.08
C GLN A 183 1.24 -7.91 21.24
N PRO A 184 1.58 -7.07 22.23
CA PRO A 184 2.95 -6.64 22.49
C PRO A 184 3.94 -7.80 22.62
N GLU A 185 3.53 -8.89 23.26
CA GLU A 185 4.33 -10.10 23.47
C GLU A 185 4.77 -10.71 22.14
N LEU A 186 3.85 -10.82 21.17
CA LEU A 186 4.15 -11.35 19.83
C LEU A 186 5.08 -10.41 19.04
N VAL A 187 5.00 -9.10 19.28
CA VAL A 187 5.95 -8.14 18.69
C VAL A 187 7.34 -8.39 19.24
N ILE A 188 7.45 -8.52 20.56
CA ILE A 188 8.72 -8.79 21.24
C ILE A 188 9.31 -10.12 20.78
N GLU A 189 8.53 -11.21 20.77
CA GLU A 189 8.97 -12.51 20.26
C GLU A 189 9.55 -12.39 18.86
N LYS A 190 8.85 -11.70 17.96
CA LYS A 190 9.33 -11.51 16.59
C LYS A 190 10.69 -10.79 16.51
N MET A 191 10.95 -9.85 17.41
CA MET A 191 12.23 -9.15 17.49
C MET A 191 13.33 -10.03 18.12
N LEU A 192 12.98 -10.83 19.13
CA LEU A 192 13.89 -11.79 19.77
C LEU A 192 14.26 -12.96 18.85
N ASP A 193 13.30 -13.55 18.14
CA ASP A 193 13.52 -14.52 17.06
C ASP A 193 14.50 -13.99 16.01
N THR A 194 14.45 -12.68 15.75
CA THR A 194 15.33 -12.03 14.78
C THR A 194 16.72 -11.82 15.33
N PHE A 195 16.84 -11.52 16.63
CA PHE A 195 18.11 -11.52 17.34
C PHE A 195 18.80 -12.89 17.26
N GLU A 196 18.10 -13.95 17.68
CA GLU A 196 18.62 -15.33 17.69
C GLU A 196 19.10 -15.81 16.32
N ARG A 197 18.39 -15.42 15.26
CA ARG A 197 18.73 -15.82 13.89
C ARG A 197 19.97 -15.10 13.35
N LYS A 198 20.25 -13.88 13.81
CA LYS A 198 21.23 -12.98 13.21
C LYS A 198 22.51 -12.79 14.03
N VAL A 199 22.49 -13.16 15.30
CA VAL A 199 23.59 -13.04 16.26
C VAL A 199 24.00 -14.43 16.70
#